data_AF-A0A0F8VTJ7-F1
#
_entry.id   AF-A0A0F8VTJ7-F1
#
_cell.length_a   1.000
_cell.length_b   1.000
_cell.length_c   1.000
_cell.angle_alpha   90.00
_cell.angle_beta   90.00
_cell.angle_gamma   90.00
#
_symmetry.space_group_name_H-M   'P 1'
#
loop_
_entity.id
_entity.type
_entity.pdbx_description
1 polymer ?
#
loop_
_entity_poly.entity_id
_entity_poly.type
_entity_poly.pdbx_seq_one_letter_code
_entity_poly.pdbx_strand_id
1 'polypeptide(L)'
;MNTQTPELYADINEIENFKVIARFKNRINKDRTWTPYKYHLRTFFRYLHTNGGEFMGMDPDELVAYVKKMPDKYDFTDALLDYKSNQENKGLRVKTVKARITIIRSLFNHNRVQLPKETLLWKVNSKTPIVEGTLDTKEIMQMILSFNPTYQAVFTSMFQSGMDSDCFMRWNESGWDALKEALRRDDRVHEIAINGRKHTKNKLVFYTFIGKDALDKIRTYIPYRPEGATSIFYTKQGKPIT
;
A
#
# COMPACT_ATOMS: atom_id res chain seq x y z
N MET A 1 18.79 10.61 37.11
CA MET A 1 18.56 11.63 36.07
C MET A 1 19.64 11.46 35.02
N ASN A 2 19.31 10.86 33.87
CA ASN A 2 20.28 10.63 32.79
C ASN A 2 20.00 11.63 31.66
N THR A 3 20.83 12.65 31.57
CA THR A 3 20.89 13.62 30.48
C THR A 3 21.73 13.04 29.35
N GLN A 4 21.09 12.26 28.48
CA GLN A 4 21.55 11.89 27.15
C GLN A 4 20.32 11.87 26.24
N THR A 5 20.21 12.49 25.06
CA THR A 5 20.96 13.56 24.38
C THR A 5 20.01 13.99 23.24
N PRO A 6 19.75 15.29 22.99
CA PRO A 6 18.98 15.75 21.83
C PRO A 6 19.51 15.24 20.47
N GLU A 7 20.79 14.85 20.42
CA GLU A 7 21.49 14.35 19.24
C GLU A 7 20.99 12.97 18.75
N LEU A 8 20.61 12.05 19.64
CA LEU A 8 20.09 10.73 19.25
C LEU A 8 18.67 10.81 18.65
N TYR A 9 17.89 11.81 19.05
CA TYR A 9 16.56 12.10 18.48
C TYR A 9 16.63 12.61 17.04
N ALA A 10 17.72 13.29 16.66
CA ALA A 10 17.99 13.66 15.28
C ALA A 10 18.28 12.42 14.42
N ASP A 11 19.01 11.44 14.96
CA ASP A 11 19.43 10.22 14.27
C ASP A 11 18.27 9.24 13.96
N ILE A 12 17.25 9.15 14.83
CA ILE A 12 16.03 8.37 14.54
C ILE A 12 15.19 9.01 13.40
N ASN A 13 15.48 10.24 12.99
CA ASN A 13 14.89 10.80 11.77
C ASN A 13 15.64 10.36 10.51
N GLU A 14 16.90 9.97 10.65
CA GLU A 14 17.83 9.50 9.63
C GLU A 14 18.16 8.00 9.78
N ILE A 15 17.19 7.16 10.15
CA ILE A 15 17.41 5.72 10.36
C ILE A 15 18.07 4.97 9.19
N GLU A 16 18.14 5.57 8.01
CA GLU A 16 18.81 5.00 6.84
C GLU A 16 20.34 4.99 6.96
N ASN A 17 20.92 5.78 7.85
CA ASN A 17 22.36 5.86 8.09
C ASN A 17 22.90 4.57 8.76
N PHE A 18 22.04 3.82 9.45
CA PHE A 18 22.41 2.57 10.12
C PHE A 18 22.61 1.42 9.12
N LYS A 19 23.68 0.64 9.30
CA LYS A 19 24.11 -0.41 8.37
C LYS A 19 23.05 -1.50 8.22
N VAL A 20 22.38 -1.89 9.30
CA VAL A 20 21.32 -2.91 9.28
C VAL A 20 20.07 -2.44 8.53
N ILE A 21 19.79 -1.15 8.58
CA ILE A 21 18.64 -0.54 7.89
C ILE A 21 18.94 -0.39 6.40
N ALA A 22 20.11 0.14 6.04
CA ALA A 22 20.56 0.22 4.65
C ALA A 22 20.55 -1.17 3.99
N ARG A 23 21.07 -2.19 4.69
CA ARG A 23 21.02 -3.59 4.22
C ARG A 23 19.59 -4.09 4.02
N PHE A 24 18.69 -3.78 4.95
CA PHE A 24 17.29 -4.19 4.85
C PHE A 24 16.59 -3.51 3.66
N LYS A 25 16.78 -2.19 3.50
CA LYS A 25 16.27 -1.41 2.35
C LYS A 25 16.71 -2.01 1.02
N ASN A 26 18.01 -2.32 0.88
CA ASN A 26 18.56 -2.90 -0.36
C ASN A 26 17.96 -4.27 -0.70
N ARG A 27 17.46 -5.03 0.29
CA ARG A 27 16.90 -6.37 0.06
C ARG A 27 15.41 -6.38 -0.26
N ILE A 28 14.64 -5.40 0.21
CA ILE A 28 13.20 -5.33 -0.07
C ILE A 28 12.88 -4.77 -1.48
N ASN A 29 13.90 -4.28 -2.20
CA ASN A 29 13.96 -4.02 -3.65
C ASN A 29 12.80 -3.20 -4.27
N LYS A 30 12.13 -2.33 -3.49
CA LYS A 30 11.04 -1.45 -3.98
C LYS A 30 10.92 -0.16 -3.15
N ASP A 31 11.18 0.99 -3.77
CA ASP A 31 11.07 2.30 -3.09
C ASP A 31 9.67 2.57 -2.52
N ARG A 32 8.60 2.20 -3.27
CA ARG A 32 7.21 2.32 -2.79
C ARG A 32 6.94 1.50 -1.52
N THR A 33 7.67 0.39 -1.32
CA THR A 33 7.55 -0.44 -0.12
C THR A 33 8.39 0.12 1.03
N TRP A 34 9.50 0.79 0.72
CA TRP A 34 10.39 1.34 1.74
C TRP A 34 9.75 2.47 2.55
N THR A 35 9.03 3.40 1.91
CA THR A 35 8.40 4.54 2.61
C THR A 35 7.55 4.14 3.82
N PRO A 36 6.56 3.23 3.71
CA PRO A 36 5.82 2.77 4.89
C PRO A 36 6.70 2.00 5.88
N TYR A 37 7.69 1.24 5.41
CA TYR A 37 8.60 0.49 6.29
C TYR A 37 9.44 1.43 7.16
N LYS A 38 10.01 2.47 6.57
CA LYS A 38 10.77 3.52 7.25
C LYS A 38 9.94 4.13 8.38
N TYR A 39 8.68 4.50 8.10
CA TYR A 39 7.78 5.06 9.11
C TYR A 39 7.52 4.10 10.28
N HIS A 40 7.26 2.82 10.00
CA HIS A 40 7.02 1.82 11.03
C HIS A 40 8.26 1.55 11.88
N LEU A 41 9.43 1.44 11.27
CA LEU A 41 10.69 1.26 11.99
C LEU A 41 11.02 2.47 12.86
N ARG A 42 10.90 3.70 12.35
CA ARG A 42 11.08 4.92 13.17
C ARG A 42 10.16 4.96 14.37
N THR A 43 8.90 4.56 14.18
CA THR A 43 7.92 4.53 15.28
C THR A 43 8.30 3.49 16.33
N PHE A 44 8.86 2.36 15.92
CA PHE A 44 9.34 1.31 16.82
C PHE A 44 10.59 1.74 17.59
N PHE A 45 11.62 2.25 16.91
CA PHE A 45 12.85 2.70 17.59
C PHE A 45 12.58 3.86 18.54
N ARG A 46 11.68 4.79 18.18
CA ARG A 46 11.22 5.82 19.11
C ARG A 46 10.52 5.23 20.33
N TYR A 47 9.75 4.16 20.16
CA TYR A 47 9.11 3.48 21.28
C TYR A 47 10.12 2.84 22.22
N LEU A 48 11.08 2.09 21.68
CA LEU A 48 12.15 1.45 22.46
C LEU A 48 12.99 2.48 23.22
N HIS A 49 13.23 3.65 22.63
CA HIS A 49 13.97 4.69 23.32
C HIS A 49 13.28 5.20 24.60
N THR A 50 11.95 5.10 24.69
CA THR A 50 11.20 5.55 25.87
C THR A 50 10.78 4.40 26.78
N ASN A 51 10.50 3.22 26.22
CA ASN A 51 9.87 2.10 26.94
C ASN A 51 10.65 0.78 26.80
N GLY A 52 11.84 0.81 26.20
CA GLY A 52 12.59 -0.39 25.83
C GLY A 52 13.31 -1.09 26.97
N GLY A 53 13.25 -0.58 28.20
CA GLY A 53 13.97 -1.17 29.35
C GLY A 53 15.46 -1.28 29.07
N GLU A 54 15.99 -2.50 29.00
CA GLU A 54 17.40 -2.77 28.65
C GLU A 54 17.77 -2.35 27.21
N PHE A 55 16.79 -2.26 26.30
CA PHE A 55 16.99 -1.83 24.92
C PHE A 55 16.94 -0.30 24.76
N MET A 56 16.75 0.44 25.86
CA MET A 56 16.68 1.89 25.85
C MET A 56 18.02 2.48 25.39
N GLY A 57 17.95 3.45 24.47
CA GLY A 57 19.14 4.13 23.95
C GLY A 57 19.90 3.36 22.88
N MET A 58 19.65 2.06 22.67
CA MET A 58 20.31 1.30 21.62
C MET A 58 19.88 1.80 20.23
N ASP A 59 20.88 2.04 19.38
CA ASP A 59 20.63 2.30 17.97
C ASP A 59 20.23 1.02 17.21
N PRO A 60 19.75 1.10 15.95
CA PRO A 60 19.39 -0.09 15.17
C PRO A 60 20.53 -1.11 14.98
N ASP A 61 21.77 -0.67 14.77
CA ASP A 61 22.93 -1.55 14.58
C ASP A 61 23.27 -2.27 15.89
N GLU A 62 23.29 -1.53 17.00
CA GLU A 62 23.51 -2.04 18.37
C GLU A 62 22.44 -3.04 18.77
N LEU A 63 21.16 -2.70 18.58
CA LEU A 63 20.03 -3.55 18.96
C LEU A 63 20.09 -4.90 18.23
N VAL A 64 20.34 -4.88 16.92
CA VAL A 64 20.44 -6.13 16.13
C VAL A 64 21.65 -6.95 16.57
N ALA A 65 22.79 -6.31 16.85
CA ALA A 65 23.99 -6.98 17.34
C ALA A 65 23.79 -7.59 18.74
N TYR A 66 23.10 -6.89 19.62
CA TYR A 66 22.76 -7.33 20.97
C TYR A 66 21.85 -8.56 20.94
N VAL A 67 20.70 -8.46 20.25
CA VAL A 67 19.74 -9.58 20.12
C VAL A 67 20.36 -10.79 19.41
N LYS A 68 21.33 -10.58 18.51
CA LYS A 68 22.06 -11.67 17.87
C LYS A 68 22.91 -12.47 18.85
N LYS A 69 23.52 -11.80 19.84
CA LYS A 69 24.38 -12.43 20.86
C LYS A 69 23.58 -13.03 22.02
N MET A 70 22.34 -12.62 22.20
CA MET A 70 21.49 -13.15 23.26
C MET A 70 21.27 -14.67 23.10
N PRO A 71 21.53 -15.47 24.16
CA PRO A 71 21.29 -16.90 24.15
C PRO A 71 19.79 -17.19 24.01
N ASP A 72 18.97 -16.41 24.73
CA ASP A 72 17.53 -16.43 24.65
C ASP A 72 17.00 -15.10 24.09
N LYS A 73 16.06 -15.16 23.14
CA LYS A 73 15.49 -14.00 22.46
C LYS A 73 14.07 -13.69 22.95
N TYR A 74 13.62 -14.34 24.02
CA TYR A 74 12.32 -14.04 24.62
C TYR A 74 12.28 -12.64 25.24
N ASP A 75 13.36 -12.12 25.82
CA ASP A 75 13.39 -10.75 26.37
C ASP A 75 13.06 -9.69 25.30
N PHE A 76 13.69 -9.79 24.12
CA PHE A 76 13.35 -8.93 22.99
C PHE A 76 11.95 -9.20 22.43
N THR A 77 11.51 -10.45 22.49
CA THR A 77 10.14 -10.82 22.08
C THR A 77 9.10 -10.17 22.98
N ASP A 78 9.35 -10.10 24.28
CA ASP A 78 8.47 -9.47 25.25
C ASP A 78 8.42 -7.96 25.05
N ALA A 79 9.56 -7.31 24.75
CA ALA A 79 9.57 -5.92 24.31
C ALA A 79 8.76 -5.67 23.03
N LEU A 80 8.77 -6.61 22.07
CA LEU A 80 7.91 -6.54 20.88
C LEU A 80 6.43 -6.75 21.20
N LEU A 81 6.08 -7.64 22.13
CA LEU A 81 4.72 -7.88 22.58
C LEU A 81 4.17 -6.68 23.37
N ASP A 82 5.01 -6.02 24.16
CA ASP A 82 4.68 -4.76 24.82
C ASP A 82 4.45 -3.64 23.80
N TYR A 83 5.34 -3.49 22.81
CA TYR A 83 5.13 -2.55 21.70
C TYR A 83 3.82 -2.81 20.93
N LYS A 84 3.51 -4.08 20.65
CA LYS A 84 2.24 -4.51 20.04
C LYS A 84 1.06 -4.04 20.91
N SER A 85 1.08 -4.35 22.20
CA SER A 85 0.01 -3.99 23.14
C SER A 85 -0.17 -2.47 23.23
N ASN A 86 0.93 -1.71 23.23
CA ASN A 86 0.89 -0.24 23.13
C ASN A 86 0.19 0.23 21.83
N GLN A 87 0.44 -0.43 20.70
CA GLN A 87 -0.19 -0.07 19.42
C GLN A 87 -1.70 -0.38 19.42
N GLU A 88 -2.11 -1.48 20.04
CA GLU A 88 -3.51 -1.86 20.19
C GLU A 88 -4.25 -0.87 21.11
N ASN A 89 -3.61 -0.45 22.19
CA ASN A 89 -4.15 0.54 23.12
C ASN A 89 -4.29 1.94 22.50
N LYS A 90 -3.47 2.28 21.49
CA LYS A 90 -3.64 3.50 20.68
C LYS A 90 -4.83 3.43 19.72
N GLY A 91 -5.58 2.33 19.69
CA GLY A 91 -6.74 2.16 18.82
C GLY A 91 -6.35 2.07 17.34
N LEU A 92 -5.18 1.49 17.04
CA LEU A 92 -4.79 1.22 15.66
C LEU A 92 -5.51 -0.03 15.12
N ARG A 93 -5.91 0.03 13.84
CA ARG A 93 -6.53 -1.11 13.14
C ARG A 93 -5.61 -2.33 13.13
N VAL A 94 -6.21 -3.53 13.20
CA VAL A 94 -5.51 -4.83 13.18
C VAL A 94 -4.44 -4.90 12.09
N LYS A 95 -4.79 -4.52 10.85
CA LYS A 95 -3.89 -4.57 9.69
C LYS A 95 -2.63 -3.71 9.89
N THR A 96 -2.77 -2.55 10.52
CA THR A 96 -1.66 -1.63 10.79
C THR A 96 -0.73 -2.17 11.86
N VAL A 97 -1.28 -2.71 12.95
CA VAL A 97 -0.49 -3.33 14.02
C VAL A 97 0.26 -4.55 13.48
N LYS A 98 -0.42 -5.44 12.75
CA LYS A 98 0.22 -6.58 12.07
C LYS A 98 1.37 -6.14 11.17
N ALA A 99 1.14 -5.15 10.30
CA ALA A 99 2.18 -4.63 9.41
C ALA A 99 3.42 -4.14 10.17
N ARG A 100 3.24 -3.37 11.26
CA ARG A 100 4.34 -2.90 12.10
C ARG A 100 5.18 -4.05 12.64
N ILE A 101 4.53 -5.03 13.27
CA ILE A 101 5.20 -6.19 13.86
C ILE A 101 5.90 -7.04 12.79
N THR A 102 5.23 -7.32 11.67
CA THR A 102 5.82 -8.08 10.56
C THR A 102 7.05 -7.37 9.99
N ILE A 103 7.03 -6.03 9.86
CA ILE A 103 8.17 -5.27 9.35
C ILE A 103 9.36 -5.33 10.30
N ILE A 104 9.13 -5.19 11.61
CA ILE A 104 10.19 -5.30 12.60
C ILE A 104 10.80 -6.71 12.55
N ARG A 105 9.97 -7.77 12.59
CA ARG A 105 10.46 -9.15 12.46
C ARG A 105 11.22 -9.37 11.15
N SER A 106 10.75 -8.77 10.05
CA SER A 106 11.42 -8.81 8.75
C SER A 106 12.81 -8.15 8.81
N LEU A 107 12.98 -7.02 9.50
CA LEU A 107 14.29 -6.38 9.69
C LEU A 107 15.30 -7.34 10.33
N PHE A 108 14.91 -8.04 11.41
CA PHE A 108 15.77 -9.01 12.10
C PHE A 108 16.08 -10.22 11.21
N ASN A 109 15.07 -10.78 10.53
CA ASN A 109 15.25 -11.89 9.60
C ASN A 109 16.25 -11.53 8.47
N HIS A 110 16.14 -10.33 7.88
CA HIS A 110 17.07 -9.86 6.86
C HIS A 110 18.47 -9.60 7.41
N ASN A 111 18.62 -9.38 8.71
CA ASN A 111 19.92 -9.30 9.38
C ASN A 111 20.38 -10.63 10.00
N ARG A 112 19.78 -11.75 9.58
CA ARG A 112 20.13 -13.12 9.99
C ARG A 112 19.96 -13.33 11.50
N VAL A 113 18.97 -12.68 12.10
CA VAL A 113 18.56 -12.88 13.49
C VAL A 113 17.17 -13.46 13.47
N GLN A 114 17.05 -14.75 13.80
CA GLN A 114 15.76 -15.43 13.88
C GLN A 114 15.14 -15.18 15.25
N LEU A 115 13.99 -14.50 15.24
CA LEU A 115 13.18 -14.32 16.45
C LEU A 115 12.31 -15.56 16.72
N PRO A 116 11.91 -15.82 17.97
CA PRO A 116 10.98 -16.88 18.31
C PRO A 116 9.72 -16.88 17.43
N LYS A 117 9.19 -18.08 17.15
CA LYS A 117 8.01 -18.28 16.30
C LYS A 117 6.77 -17.66 16.95
N GLU A 118 5.83 -17.24 16.11
CA GLU A 118 4.57 -16.65 16.56
C GLU A 118 3.71 -17.70 17.27
N THR A 119 3.40 -17.44 18.54
CA THR A 119 2.42 -18.17 19.36
C THR A 119 1.08 -17.42 19.41
N LEU A 120 0.11 -17.93 20.16
CA LEU A 120 -1.21 -17.29 20.33
C LEU A 120 -1.13 -15.85 20.87
N LEU A 121 -0.07 -15.50 21.61
CA LEU A 121 0.17 -14.15 22.15
C LEU A 121 0.33 -13.09 21.04
N TRP A 122 0.69 -13.50 19.83
CA TRP A 122 0.85 -12.62 18.68
C TRP A 122 -0.47 -12.29 17.97
N LYS A 123 -1.59 -12.87 18.40
CA LYS A 123 -2.92 -12.49 17.89
C LYS A 123 -3.16 -11.01 18.20
N VAL A 124 -3.39 -10.26 17.12
CA VAL A 124 -3.64 -8.82 17.20
C VAL A 124 -5.10 -8.56 17.48
N ASN A 125 -5.38 -7.86 18.57
CA ASN A 125 -6.72 -7.44 18.98
C ASN A 125 -6.83 -5.92 18.79
N SER A 126 -7.76 -5.47 17.96
CA SER A 126 -8.01 -4.04 17.73
C SER A 126 -9.29 -3.63 18.40
N LYS A 127 -9.26 -2.51 19.13
CA LYS A 127 -10.47 -1.87 19.66
C LYS A 127 -11.21 -1.04 18.60
N THR A 128 -10.58 -0.76 17.46
CA THR A 128 -11.22 -0.05 16.35
C THR A 128 -12.28 -0.93 15.69
N PRO A 129 -13.54 -0.47 15.59
CA PRO A 129 -14.58 -1.21 14.88
C PRO A 129 -14.27 -1.34 13.38
N ILE A 130 -14.90 -2.33 12.75
CA ILE A 130 -14.86 -2.47 11.29
C ILE A 130 -15.63 -1.29 10.70
N VAL A 131 -15.07 -0.70 9.63
CA VAL A 131 -15.77 0.34 8.86
C VAL A 131 -16.47 -0.36 7.72
N GLU A 132 -17.79 -0.34 7.74
CA GLU A 132 -18.64 -0.81 6.64
C GLU A 132 -19.06 0.41 5.80
N GLY A 133 -19.05 0.22 4.47
CA GLY A 133 -19.56 1.24 3.57
C GLY A 133 -21.09 1.28 3.66
N THR A 134 -21.66 2.47 3.80
CA THR A 134 -23.12 2.66 3.92
C THR A 134 -23.80 2.96 2.60
N LEU A 135 -23.04 3.08 1.51
CA LEU A 135 -23.58 3.50 0.21
C LEU A 135 -24.31 2.35 -0.48
N ASP A 136 -25.58 2.57 -0.82
CA ASP A 136 -26.35 1.67 -1.67
C ASP A 136 -25.95 1.82 -3.15
N THR A 137 -26.21 0.76 -3.92
CA THR A 137 -25.97 0.73 -5.37
C THR A 137 -26.68 1.87 -6.09
N LYS A 138 -27.89 2.27 -5.65
CA LYS A 138 -28.62 3.39 -6.23
C LYS A 138 -27.93 4.73 -6.00
N GLU A 139 -27.39 4.94 -4.80
CA GLU A 139 -26.66 6.16 -4.45
C GLU A 139 -25.36 6.26 -5.26
N ILE A 140 -24.64 5.13 -5.41
CA ILE A 140 -23.45 5.07 -6.26
C ILE A 140 -23.81 5.40 -7.72
N MET A 141 -24.89 4.83 -8.25
CA MET A 141 -25.34 5.12 -9.61
C MET A 141 -25.70 6.60 -9.79
N GLN A 142 -26.47 7.18 -8.87
CA GLN A 142 -26.84 8.61 -8.89
C GLN A 142 -25.62 9.52 -8.82
N MET A 143 -24.64 9.18 -7.98
CA MET A 143 -23.38 9.90 -7.88
C MET A 143 -22.62 9.83 -9.21
N ILE A 144 -22.52 8.65 -9.82
CA ILE A 144 -21.86 8.48 -11.12
C ILE A 144 -22.53 9.37 -12.18
N LEU A 145 -23.86 9.32 -12.28
CA LEU A 145 -24.64 10.09 -13.26
C LEU A 145 -24.57 11.61 -13.03
N SER A 146 -24.19 12.06 -11.83
CA SER A 146 -24.04 13.47 -11.50
C SER A 146 -22.67 14.04 -11.89
N PHE A 147 -21.69 13.20 -12.25
CA PHE A 147 -20.39 13.67 -12.72
C PHE A 147 -20.46 14.19 -14.18
N ASN A 148 -19.39 14.88 -14.60
CA ASN A 148 -19.22 15.25 -16.00
C ASN A 148 -19.02 14.01 -16.91
N PRO A 149 -19.18 14.13 -18.24
CA PRO A 149 -19.09 12.99 -19.16
C PRO A 149 -17.81 12.17 -19.05
N THR A 150 -16.66 12.81 -18.81
CA THR A 150 -15.39 12.12 -18.61
C THR A 150 -15.45 11.16 -17.43
N TYR A 151 -15.83 11.65 -16.25
CA TYR A 151 -15.86 10.81 -15.05
C TYR A 151 -17.03 9.82 -15.04
N GLN A 152 -18.14 10.13 -15.72
CA GLN A 152 -19.18 9.13 -16.01
C GLN A 152 -18.61 7.94 -16.76
N ALA A 153 -17.84 8.19 -17.83
CA ALA A 153 -17.22 7.14 -18.63
C ALA A 153 -16.19 6.34 -17.82
N VAL A 154 -15.34 7.03 -17.05
CA VAL A 154 -14.33 6.41 -16.18
C VAL A 154 -14.98 5.50 -15.13
N PHE A 155 -15.88 6.03 -14.30
CA PHE A 155 -16.44 5.26 -13.19
C PHE A 155 -17.36 4.15 -13.65
N THR A 156 -18.13 4.35 -14.71
CA THR A 156 -18.93 3.26 -15.31
C THR A 156 -18.03 2.14 -15.83
N SER A 157 -16.94 2.49 -16.52
CA SER A 157 -15.98 1.50 -17.02
C SER A 157 -15.31 0.73 -15.88
N MET A 158 -14.83 1.41 -14.84
CA MET A 158 -14.22 0.78 -13.66
C MET A 158 -15.20 -0.13 -12.94
N PHE A 159 -16.46 0.31 -12.76
CA PHE A 159 -17.49 -0.45 -12.07
C PHE A 159 -17.86 -1.74 -12.81
N GLN A 160 -18.14 -1.66 -14.12
CA GLN A 160 -18.53 -2.83 -14.92
C GLN A 160 -17.40 -3.85 -15.07
N SER A 161 -16.16 -3.38 -15.19
CA SER A 161 -14.99 -4.25 -15.36
C SER A 161 -14.40 -4.76 -14.04
N GLY A 162 -14.86 -4.25 -12.89
CA GLY A 162 -14.25 -4.55 -11.59
C GLY A 162 -12.78 -4.13 -11.49
N MET A 163 -12.33 -3.16 -12.28
CA MET A 163 -10.95 -2.68 -12.26
C MET A 163 -10.67 -1.84 -11.01
N ASP A 164 -9.53 -2.08 -10.36
CA ASP A 164 -8.96 -1.13 -9.41
C ASP A 164 -8.29 0.05 -10.15
N SER A 165 -7.86 1.07 -9.40
CA SER A 165 -7.19 2.24 -9.98
C SER A 165 -5.93 1.87 -10.77
N ASP A 166 -5.11 0.91 -10.28
CA ASP A 166 -3.87 0.50 -10.94
C ASP A 166 -4.15 -0.23 -12.29
N CYS A 167 -5.26 -0.95 -12.39
CA CYS A 167 -5.71 -1.62 -13.62
C CYS A 167 -6.32 -0.61 -14.60
N PHE A 168 -7.20 0.26 -14.11
CA PHE A 168 -7.78 1.34 -14.91
C PHE A 168 -6.68 2.20 -15.53
N MET A 169 -5.66 2.58 -14.76
CA MET A 169 -4.56 3.42 -15.24
C MET A 169 -3.81 2.79 -16.41
N ARG A 170 -3.52 1.49 -16.34
CA ARG A 170 -2.86 0.78 -17.43
C ARG A 170 -3.74 0.70 -18.68
N TRP A 171 -5.02 0.40 -18.50
CA TRP A 171 -5.96 0.43 -19.63
C TRP A 171 -6.10 1.83 -20.23
N ASN A 172 -6.14 2.87 -19.39
CA ASN A 172 -6.19 4.26 -19.82
C ASN A 172 -4.96 4.64 -20.66
N GLU A 173 -3.78 4.17 -20.28
CA GLU A 173 -2.51 4.49 -20.95
C GLU A 173 -2.37 3.79 -22.31
N SER A 174 -2.81 2.54 -22.46
CA SER A 174 -2.51 1.72 -23.65
C SER A 174 -3.71 1.12 -24.37
N GLY A 175 -4.93 1.29 -23.85
CA GLY A 175 -6.13 0.63 -24.36
C GLY A 175 -6.86 1.36 -25.49
N TRP A 176 -6.38 2.53 -25.91
CA TRP A 176 -7.11 3.39 -26.85
C TRP A 176 -7.35 2.74 -28.21
N ASP A 177 -6.35 2.11 -28.81
CA ASP A 177 -6.49 1.55 -30.16
C ASP A 177 -7.52 0.42 -30.21
N ALA A 178 -7.47 -0.49 -29.22
CA ALA A 178 -8.44 -1.59 -29.11
C ALA A 178 -9.86 -1.07 -28.84
N LEU A 179 -10.00 -0.05 -27.97
CA LEU A 179 -11.28 0.57 -27.67
C LEU A 179 -11.86 1.30 -28.88
N LYS A 180 -11.03 2.04 -29.62
CA LYS A 180 -11.42 2.78 -30.81
C LYS A 180 -12.02 1.86 -31.88
N GLU A 181 -11.39 0.70 -32.12
CA GLU A 181 -11.94 -0.28 -33.06
C GLU A 181 -13.27 -0.88 -32.57
N ALA A 182 -13.41 -1.14 -31.27
CA ALA A 182 -14.67 -1.64 -30.72
C ALA A 182 -15.81 -0.61 -30.85
N LEU A 183 -15.51 0.67 -30.61
CA LEU A 183 -16.47 1.76 -30.80
C LEU A 183 -16.88 1.92 -32.28
N ARG A 184 -15.93 1.76 -33.21
CA ARG A 184 -16.17 1.85 -34.67
C ARG A 184 -17.07 0.71 -35.17
N ARG A 185 -16.92 -0.49 -34.61
CA ARG A 185 -17.76 -1.65 -34.96
C ARG A 185 -19.14 -1.65 -34.30
N ASP A 186 -19.42 -0.67 -33.44
CA ASP A 186 -20.60 -0.65 -32.58
C ASP A 186 -20.74 -1.91 -31.71
N ASP A 187 -19.62 -2.39 -31.16
CA ASP A 187 -19.61 -3.56 -30.29
C ASP A 187 -20.45 -3.28 -29.03
N ARG A 188 -21.18 -4.29 -28.55
CA ARG A 188 -21.94 -4.22 -27.28
C ARG A 188 -21.09 -4.49 -26.05
N VAL A 189 -19.93 -5.11 -26.24
CA VAL A 189 -19.00 -5.50 -25.19
C VAL A 189 -17.59 -5.26 -25.71
N HIS A 190 -16.73 -4.68 -24.89
CA HIS A 190 -15.31 -4.52 -25.18
C HIS A 190 -14.48 -5.30 -24.16
N GLU A 191 -13.63 -6.19 -24.66
CA GLU A 191 -12.65 -6.93 -23.86
C GLU A 191 -11.44 -6.04 -23.54
N ILE A 192 -11.01 -6.09 -22.28
CA ILE A 192 -9.87 -5.37 -21.74
C ILE A 192 -8.85 -6.39 -21.23
N ALA A 193 -7.68 -6.43 -21.86
CA ALA A 193 -6.54 -7.23 -21.42
C ALA A 193 -5.75 -6.51 -20.32
N ILE A 194 -5.61 -7.15 -19.17
CA ILE A 194 -4.90 -6.62 -17.99
C ILE A 194 -3.73 -7.53 -17.63
N ASN A 195 -2.54 -6.95 -17.53
CA ASN A 195 -1.36 -7.67 -17.06
C ASN A 195 -1.49 -8.08 -15.59
N GLY A 196 -1.06 -9.30 -15.26
CA GLY A 196 -1.05 -9.83 -13.91
C GLY A 196 -0.34 -8.93 -12.88
N ARG A 197 -0.66 -9.16 -11.61
CA ARG A 197 -0.19 -8.34 -10.47
C ARG A 197 0.62 -9.18 -9.49
N LYS A 198 1.51 -8.52 -8.73
CA LYS A 198 2.36 -9.15 -7.71
C LYS A 198 3.17 -10.31 -8.32
N HIS A 199 2.96 -11.55 -7.88
CA HIS A 199 3.72 -12.72 -8.31
C HIS A 199 3.37 -13.19 -9.74
N THR A 200 2.24 -12.75 -10.30
CA THR A 200 1.82 -13.03 -11.69
C THR A 200 2.14 -11.90 -12.66
N LYS A 201 2.84 -10.84 -12.21
CA LYS A 201 3.24 -9.73 -13.07
C LYS A 201 4.07 -10.25 -14.24
N ASN A 202 3.67 -9.90 -15.46
CA ASN A 202 4.27 -10.34 -16.73
C ASN A 202 4.28 -11.87 -16.94
N LYS A 203 3.45 -12.63 -16.21
CA LYS A 203 3.32 -14.08 -16.38
C LYS A 203 1.97 -14.49 -16.94
N LEU A 204 0.91 -13.79 -16.53
CA LEU A 204 -0.47 -14.08 -16.93
C LEU A 204 -1.17 -12.78 -17.34
N VAL A 205 -2.03 -12.90 -18.35
CA VAL A 205 -2.99 -11.86 -18.74
C VAL A 205 -4.35 -12.28 -18.19
N PHE A 206 -5.07 -11.30 -17.64
CA PHE A 206 -6.44 -11.45 -17.18
C PHE A 206 -7.32 -10.59 -18.07
N TYR A 207 -8.47 -11.14 -18.48
CA TYR A 207 -9.43 -10.43 -19.30
C TYR A 207 -10.58 -9.95 -18.42
N THR A 208 -11.00 -8.71 -18.63
CA THR A 208 -12.25 -8.17 -18.11
C THR A 208 -13.02 -7.51 -19.23
N PHE A 209 -14.25 -7.10 -18.97
CA PHE A 209 -15.15 -6.60 -20.00
C PHE A 209 -15.85 -5.32 -19.52
N ILE A 210 -16.11 -4.42 -20.46
CA ILE A 210 -17.08 -3.34 -20.28
C ILE A 210 -18.23 -3.53 -21.26
N GLY A 211 -19.45 -3.26 -20.80
CA GLY A 211 -20.66 -3.42 -21.58
C GLY A 211 -21.10 -2.13 -22.27
N LYS A 212 -22.28 -2.21 -22.89
CA LYS A 212 -22.87 -1.13 -23.68
C LYS A 212 -22.95 0.19 -22.93
N ASP A 213 -23.38 0.20 -21.67
CA ASP A 213 -23.55 1.46 -20.93
C ASP A 213 -22.22 2.21 -20.78
N ALA A 214 -21.12 1.51 -20.46
CA ALA A 214 -19.80 2.12 -20.40
C ALA A 214 -19.38 2.66 -21.77
N LEU A 215 -19.60 1.89 -22.84
CA LEU A 215 -19.29 2.31 -24.21
C LEU A 215 -20.10 3.54 -24.64
N ASP A 216 -21.37 3.63 -24.27
CA ASP A 216 -22.22 4.80 -24.55
C ASP A 216 -21.76 6.05 -23.78
N LYS A 217 -21.32 5.90 -22.53
CA LYS A 217 -20.69 6.99 -21.78
C LYS A 217 -19.36 7.41 -22.39
N ILE A 218 -18.55 6.46 -22.86
CA ILE A 218 -17.30 6.74 -23.58
C ILE A 218 -17.59 7.51 -24.87
N ARG A 219 -18.58 7.11 -25.67
CA ARG A 219 -19.00 7.83 -26.90
C ARG A 219 -19.39 9.27 -26.59
N THR A 220 -20.11 9.50 -25.49
CA THR A 220 -20.47 10.85 -25.02
C THR A 220 -19.25 11.67 -24.60
N TYR A 221 -18.20 11.01 -24.09
CA TYR A 221 -16.94 11.64 -23.72
C TYR A 221 -16.04 11.96 -24.93
N ILE A 222 -16.03 11.14 -25.99
CA ILE A 222 -15.10 11.29 -27.14
C ILE A 222 -14.99 12.72 -27.70
N PRO A 223 -16.07 13.51 -27.86
CA PRO A 223 -15.96 14.89 -28.34
C PRO A 223 -15.08 15.81 -27.48
N TYR A 224 -14.87 15.48 -26.21
CA TYR A 224 -14.02 16.22 -25.28
C TYR A 224 -12.57 15.70 -25.22
N ARG A 225 -12.26 14.62 -25.93
CA ARG A 225 -10.92 14.04 -25.96
C ARG A 225 -10.00 14.91 -26.84
N PRO A 226 -8.82 15.32 -26.33
CA PRO A 226 -7.88 16.11 -27.13
C PRO A 226 -7.47 15.42 -28.42
N GLU A 227 -7.25 16.19 -29.48
CA GLU A 227 -6.67 15.69 -30.72
C GLU A 227 -5.23 15.19 -30.48
N GLY A 228 -4.84 14.09 -31.14
CA GLY A 228 -3.52 13.48 -30.94
C GLY A 228 -3.28 12.85 -29.55
N ALA A 229 -4.31 12.76 -28.70
CA ALA A 229 -4.21 12.13 -27.40
C ALA A 229 -3.75 10.66 -27.52
N THR A 230 -2.92 10.22 -26.57
CA THR A 230 -2.38 8.86 -26.46
C THR A 230 -3.20 8.00 -25.49
N SER A 231 -3.69 8.59 -24.39
CA SER A 231 -4.51 7.89 -23.40
C SER A 231 -6.00 7.90 -23.76
N ILE A 232 -6.82 7.10 -23.07
CA ILE A 232 -8.27 7.08 -23.30
C ILE A 232 -8.90 8.36 -22.76
N PHE A 233 -8.69 8.66 -21.47
CA PHE A 233 -9.38 9.70 -20.72
C PHE A 233 -8.45 10.83 -20.28
N TYR A 234 -8.93 12.07 -20.46
CA TYR A 234 -8.26 13.31 -20.14
C TYR A 234 -9.13 14.20 -19.25
N THR A 235 -8.49 14.94 -18.34
CA THR A 235 -9.13 15.98 -17.54
C THR A 235 -9.52 17.17 -18.42
N LYS A 236 -10.33 18.09 -17.86
CA LYS A 236 -10.69 19.35 -18.53
C LYS A 236 -9.46 20.23 -18.87
N GLN A 237 -8.35 20.04 -18.16
CA GLN A 237 -7.09 20.74 -18.39
C GLN A 237 -6.20 20.07 -19.46
N GLY A 238 -6.72 19.05 -20.16
CA GLY A 238 -5.96 18.35 -21.21
C GLY A 238 -4.86 17.45 -20.68
N LYS A 239 -4.89 17.06 -19.40
CA LYS A 239 -3.95 16.10 -18.83
C LYS A 239 -4.57 14.70 -18.82
N PRO A 240 -3.82 13.62 -19.11
CA PRO A 240 -4.31 12.27 -18.88
C PRO A 240 -4.75 12.08 -17.42
N ILE A 241 -5.82 11.33 -17.19
CA ILE A 241 -6.20 10.93 -15.84
C ILE A 241 -5.13 9.97 -15.29
N THR A 242 -4.63 10.26 -14.08
CA THR A 242 -3.56 9.52 -13.36
C THR A 242 -3.94 9.11 -11.96
#